data_AF-X1HGB3-F1
#
_entry.id   AF-X1HGB3-F1
#
_cell.length_a   1.000
_cell.length_b   1.000
_cell.length_c   1.000
_cell.angle_alpha   90.00
_cell.angle_beta   90.00
_cell.angle_gamma   90.00
#
_symmetry.space_group_name_H-M   'P 1'
#
loop_
_entity.id
_entity.type
_entity.pdbx_description
1 polymer ?
#
loop_
_entity_poly.entity_id
_entity_poly.type
_entity_poly.pdbx_seq_one_letter_code
_entity_poly.pdbx_strand_id
1 'polypeptide(L)'
;MGIVMLLAKSVASDLIDTLTSKTVDGIVHSVFNKACNIQLDKNSLITLISPMLPSYPAAIKLDIAEDQKLCSIGFKTGMKAVINKDEIKIPKACVSIKLTGVKVWDSSPLFFRSTVSEEILNKNIEKIRELTLKYGEMEGIASILDGDEVDNNYKNFIINSVKKLAKGIKYNDYKMITEASKRLIGLGPGLTPAADDFC
;
A
#
# COMPACT_ATOMS: atom_id res chain seq x y z
N MET A 1 -22.61 28.37 1.26
CA MET A 1 -22.45 26.91 1.15
C MET A 1 -22.13 26.37 2.53
N GLY A 2 -22.87 25.37 3.01
CA GLY A 2 -22.61 24.74 4.31
C GLY A 2 -21.31 23.92 4.29
N ILE A 3 -20.69 23.75 5.45
CA ILE A 3 -19.54 22.84 5.59
C ILE A 3 -20.07 21.40 5.54
N VAL A 4 -19.55 20.60 4.62
CA VAL A 4 -19.76 19.16 4.56
C VAL A 4 -18.88 18.49 5.61
N MET A 5 -19.52 17.82 6.57
CA MET A 5 -18.84 17.03 7.59
C MET A 5 -18.73 15.59 7.12
N LEU A 6 -17.50 15.08 7.01
CA LEU A 6 -17.20 13.68 6.74
C LEU A 6 -16.61 13.02 7.99
N LEU A 7 -16.77 11.71 8.11
CA LEU A 7 -16.19 10.92 9.18
C LEU A 7 -15.08 10.03 8.63
N ALA A 8 -14.04 9.78 9.43
CA ALA A 8 -13.06 8.74 9.14
C ALA A 8 -13.45 7.43 9.81
N LYS A 9 -13.36 6.33 9.07
CA LYS A 9 -13.57 4.96 9.54
C LYS A 9 -12.31 4.33 10.13
N SER A 10 -11.16 4.57 9.51
CA SER A 10 -9.87 4.11 10.03
C SER A 10 -8.72 5.03 9.65
N VAL A 11 -7.68 5.08 10.48
CA VAL A 11 -6.41 5.78 10.24
C VAL A 11 -5.26 4.76 10.28
N ALA A 12 -4.31 4.85 9.36
CA ALA A 12 -3.11 4.03 9.42
C ALA A 12 -2.23 4.41 10.64
N SER A 13 -1.63 3.41 11.29
CA SER A 13 -0.87 3.57 12.53
C SER A 13 0.34 4.50 12.39
N ASP A 14 0.96 4.51 11.22
CA ASP A 14 2.11 5.36 10.88
C ASP A 14 1.76 6.86 10.78
N LEU A 15 0.47 7.22 10.69
CA LEU A 15 0.03 8.61 10.72
C LEU A 15 -0.20 9.17 12.13
N ILE A 16 -0.20 8.34 13.17
CA ILE A 16 -0.52 8.79 14.53
C ILE A 16 0.48 9.84 15.02
N ASP A 17 1.77 9.66 14.72
CA ASP A 17 2.81 10.62 15.09
C ASP A 17 2.73 11.93 14.29
N THR A 18 2.11 11.89 13.11
CA THR A 18 1.85 13.07 12.29
C THR A 18 0.63 13.84 12.79
N LEU A 19 -0.40 13.11 13.23
CA LEU A 19 -1.67 13.63 13.72
C LEU A 19 -1.57 14.04 15.19
N THR A 20 -0.84 15.12 15.45
CA THR A 20 -0.64 15.68 16.80
C THR A 20 -1.67 16.74 17.16
N SER A 21 -1.65 17.24 18.41
CA SER A 21 -2.46 18.40 18.80
C SER A 21 -2.03 19.70 18.10
N LYS A 22 -0.80 19.75 17.57
CA LYS A 22 -0.35 20.88 16.75
C LYS A 22 -0.95 20.75 15.37
N THR A 23 -1.34 21.90 14.82
CA THR A 23 -1.85 21.98 13.46
C THR A 23 -0.69 21.95 12.48
N VAL A 24 -0.83 21.15 11.43
CA VAL A 24 0.09 21.03 10.30
C VAL A 24 -0.65 21.46 9.04
N ASP A 25 0.00 22.28 8.24
CA ASP A 25 -0.51 22.67 6.92
C ASP A 25 -0.19 21.59 5.89
N GLY A 26 -1.11 21.39 4.96
CA GLY A 26 -0.91 20.54 3.80
C GLY A 26 -1.53 21.12 2.54
N ILE A 27 -1.23 20.49 1.41
CA ILE A 27 -1.73 20.85 0.09
C ILE A 27 -2.28 19.59 -0.57
N VAL A 28 -3.50 19.66 -1.08
CA VAL A 28 -4.05 18.61 -1.93
C VAL A 28 -3.14 18.47 -3.16
N HIS A 29 -2.43 17.36 -3.23
CA HIS A 29 -1.45 17.08 -4.27
C HIS A 29 -2.13 16.49 -5.51
N SER A 30 -2.95 15.46 -5.31
CA SER A 30 -3.64 14.77 -6.41
C SER A 30 -4.98 14.21 -5.94
N VAL A 31 -5.97 14.23 -6.83
CA VAL A 31 -7.34 13.77 -6.55
C VAL A 31 -7.76 12.78 -7.62
N PHE A 32 -8.20 11.61 -7.19
CA PHE A 32 -8.69 10.51 -8.02
C PHE A 32 -10.14 10.16 -7.64
N ASN A 33 -10.74 9.20 -8.34
CA ASN A 33 -12.08 8.72 -8.02
C ASN A 33 -12.16 8.13 -6.59
N LYS A 34 -11.14 7.38 -6.17
CA LYS A 34 -11.13 6.63 -4.91
C LYS A 34 -10.11 7.11 -3.88
N ALA A 35 -9.27 8.08 -4.23
CA ALA A 35 -8.19 8.57 -3.36
C ALA A 35 -7.98 10.08 -3.52
N CYS A 36 -7.58 10.75 -2.44
CA CYS A 36 -7.15 12.15 -2.44
C CYS A 36 -5.88 12.27 -1.60
N ASN A 37 -4.77 12.62 -2.24
CA ASN A 37 -3.47 12.74 -1.60
C ASN A 37 -3.27 14.18 -1.12
N ILE A 38 -2.86 14.34 0.13
CA ILE A 38 -2.51 15.61 0.75
C ILE A 38 -1.04 15.54 1.13
N GLN A 39 -0.26 16.48 0.63
CA GLN A 39 1.14 16.63 0.93
C GLN A 39 1.33 17.59 2.10
N LEU A 40 2.10 17.18 3.11
CA LEU A 40 2.40 18.02 4.28
C LEU A 40 3.69 18.80 4.06
N ASP A 41 4.79 18.06 3.89
CA ASP A 41 6.10 18.56 3.53
C ASP A 41 6.58 17.87 2.24
N LYS A 42 7.83 18.09 1.82
CA LYS A 42 8.33 17.57 0.54
C LYS A 42 8.25 16.04 0.42
N ASN A 43 8.25 15.29 1.53
CA ASN A 43 8.36 13.83 1.50
C ASN A 43 7.20 13.10 2.18
N SER A 44 6.26 13.81 2.81
CA SER A 44 5.17 13.20 3.59
C SER A 44 3.81 13.41 2.93
N LEU A 45 3.07 12.31 2.77
CA LEU A 45 1.73 12.27 2.21
C LEU A 45 0.75 11.69 3.23
N ILE A 46 -0.48 12.21 3.21
CA ILE A 46 -1.67 11.57 3.79
C ILE A 46 -2.60 11.27 2.63
N THR A 47 -3.11 10.05 2.54
CA THR A 47 -4.06 9.66 1.50
C THR A 47 -5.43 9.42 2.08
N LEU A 48 -6.41 10.25 1.71
CA LEU A 48 -7.80 9.98 1.98
C LEU A 48 -8.30 8.92 0.99
N ILE A 49 -8.89 7.82 1.46
CA ILE A 49 -9.36 6.72 0.61
C ILE A 49 -10.85 6.42 0.79
N SER A 50 -11.49 6.00 -0.31
CA SER A 50 -12.82 5.40 -0.34
C SER A 50 -12.87 4.09 0.45
N PRO A 51 -14.03 3.69 1.00
CA PRO A 51 -14.21 2.37 1.62
C PRO A 51 -13.85 1.18 0.72
N MET A 52 -13.94 1.37 -0.60
CA MET A 52 -13.67 0.34 -1.61
C MET A 52 -12.18 -0.03 -1.73
N LEU A 53 -11.27 0.77 -1.18
CA LEU A 53 -9.84 0.47 -1.19
C LEU A 53 -9.43 -0.23 0.11
N PRO A 54 -8.49 -1.21 0.05
CA PRO A 54 -7.87 -1.74 1.26
C PRO A 54 -7.13 -0.63 2.01
N SER A 55 -7.00 -0.76 3.33
CA SER A 55 -6.16 0.16 4.10
C SER A 55 -4.69 -0.15 3.83
N TYR A 56 -3.85 0.88 3.78
CA TYR A 56 -2.40 0.79 3.57
C TYR A 56 -1.69 1.92 4.36
N PRO A 57 -0.36 1.90 4.50
CA PRO A 57 0.38 2.96 5.19
C PRO A 57 0.04 4.35 4.66
N ALA A 58 0.07 5.35 5.55
CA ALA A 58 -0.29 6.73 5.24
C ALA A 58 -1.74 6.95 4.75
N ALA A 59 -2.65 5.99 4.94
CA ALA A 59 -4.04 6.11 4.51
C ALA A 59 -5.02 6.48 5.65
N ILE A 60 -6.02 7.30 5.32
CA ILE A 60 -7.20 7.58 6.14
C ILE A 60 -8.43 7.17 5.35
N LYS A 61 -9.13 6.13 5.83
CA LYS A 61 -10.34 5.62 5.19
C LYS A 61 -11.55 6.44 5.61
N LEU A 62 -12.25 7.00 4.64
CA LEU A 62 -13.45 7.79 4.86
C LEU A 62 -14.68 6.89 5.04
N ASP A 63 -15.62 7.35 5.84
CA ASP A 63 -16.96 6.77 5.97
C ASP A 63 -17.92 7.51 5.04
N ILE A 64 -17.92 7.11 3.77
CA ILE A 64 -18.73 7.64 2.68
C ILE A 64 -19.36 6.46 1.92
N ALA A 65 -20.34 6.71 1.05
CA ALA A 65 -20.89 5.65 0.21
C ALA A 65 -19.82 5.04 -0.73
N GLU A 66 -19.94 3.76 -1.06
CA GLU A 66 -18.95 3.02 -1.85
C GLU A 66 -18.78 3.56 -3.29
N ASP A 67 -19.87 4.07 -3.86
CA ASP A 67 -19.94 4.69 -5.19
C ASP A 67 -19.57 6.19 -5.19
N GLN A 68 -19.42 6.80 -4.00
CA GLN A 68 -19.04 8.20 -3.86
C GLN A 68 -17.62 8.44 -4.36
N LYS A 69 -17.50 9.21 -5.45
CA LYS A 69 -16.19 9.60 -6.01
C LYS A 69 -15.62 10.78 -5.23
N LEU A 70 -14.38 10.67 -4.75
CA LEU A 70 -13.71 11.74 -4.01
C LEU A 70 -13.51 13.00 -4.86
N CYS A 71 -13.24 12.85 -6.16
CA CYS A 71 -13.14 13.98 -7.09
C CYS A 71 -14.45 14.78 -7.25
N SER A 72 -15.61 14.20 -6.90
CA SER A 72 -16.91 14.88 -6.95
C SER A 72 -17.27 15.63 -5.65
N ILE A 73 -16.51 15.42 -4.56
CA ILE A 73 -16.70 16.11 -3.27
C ILE A 73 -16.20 17.57 -3.33
N GLY A 74 -15.50 17.95 -4.41
CA GLY A 74 -15.01 19.30 -4.63
C GLY A 74 -13.53 19.51 -4.29
N PHE A 75 -12.81 18.44 -3.92
CA PHE A 75 -11.35 18.50 -3.78
C PHE A 75 -10.69 18.83 -5.13
N LYS A 76 -9.73 19.75 -5.10
CA LYS A 76 -8.90 20.10 -6.26
C LYS A 76 -7.43 20.21 -5.85
N THR A 77 -6.54 19.85 -6.76
CA THR A 77 -5.09 20.05 -6.58
C THR A 77 -4.77 21.51 -6.24
N GLY A 78 -3.83 21.72 -5.32
CA GLY A 78 -3.42 23.03 -4.82
C GLY A 78 -4.29 23.60 -3.70
N MET A 79 -5.38 22.93 -3.31
CA MET A 79 -6.17 23.35 -2.15
C MET A 79 -5.39 23.16 -0.86
N LYS A 80 -5.43 24.17 0.02
CA LYS A 80 -4.83 24.06 1.36
C LYS A 80 -5.68 23.16 2.26
N ALA A 81 -5.01 22.29 2.99
CA ALA A 81 -5.55 21.47 4.05
C ALA A 81 -4.92 21.89 5.39
N VAL A 82 -5.69 21.82 6.47
CA VAL A 82 -5.27 22.13 7.83
C VAL A 82 -5.57 20.90 8.67
N ILE A 83 -4.54 20.30 9.26
CA ILE A 83 -4.60 18.94 9.79
C ILE A 83 -4.15 18.96 11.25
N ASN A 84 -4.88 18.27 12.12
CA ASN A 84 -4.48 17.97 13.49
C ASN A 84 -5.04 16.60 13.89
N LYS A 85 -4.84 16.20 15.15
CA LYS A 85 -5.31 14.93 15.70
C LYS A 85 -6.83 14.71 15.64
N ASP A 86 -7.61 15.79 15.61
CA ASP A 86 -9.06 15.75 15.75
C ASP A 86 -9.77 15.84 14.40
N GLU A 87 -9.19 16.55 13.42
CA GLU A 87 -9.81 16.79 12.13
C GLU A 87 -8.82 17.18 11.00
N ILE A 88 -9.30 16.99 9.76
CA ILE A 88 -8.69 17.53 8.53
C ILE A 88 -9.68 18.49 7.88
N LYS A 89 -9.29 19.75 7.77
CA LYS A 89 -10.09 20.81 7.15
C LYS A 89 -9.56 21.17 5.77
N ILE A 90 -10.43 21.24 4.78
CA ILE A 90 -10.12 21.77 3.44
C ILE A 90 -11.10 22.93 3.16
N PRO A 91 -10.78 24.16 3.61
CA PRO A 91 -11.74 25.27 3.63
C PRO A 91 -12.31 25.63 2.27
N LYS A 92 -11.47 25.60 1.21
CA LYS A 92 -11.91 25.89 -0.17
C LYS A 92 -12.90 24.86 -0.74
N ALA A 93 -12.89 23.63 -0.23
CA ALA A 93 -13.87 22.61 -0.59
C ALA A 93 -15.09 22.64 0.35
N CYS A 94 -15.09 23.48 1.39
CA CYS A 94 -16.06 23.46 2.47
C CYS A 94 -16.18 22.07 3.12
N VAL A 95 -15.08 21.33 3.28
CA VAL A 95 -15.06 19.99 3.88
C VAL A 95 -14.29 20.01 5.20
N SER A 96 -14.84 19.35 6.22
CA SER A 96 -14.11 18.93 7.41
C SER A 96 -14.28 17.43 7.64
N ILE A 97 -13.18 16.73 7.88
CA ILE A 97 -13.13 15.28 8.12
C ILE A 97 -12.78 15.07 9.58
N LYS A 98 -13.69 14.45 10.33
CA LYS A 98 -13.48 14.18 11.75
C LYS A 98 -12.65 12.91 11.94
N LEU A 99 -11.62 13.00 12.78
CA LEU A 99 -10.72 11.91 13.15
C LEU A 99 -10.93 11.42 14.59
N THR A 100 -11.69 12.14 15.42
CA THR A 100 -11.96 11.72 16.80
C THR A 100 -12.66 10.37 16.87
N GLY A 101 -12.09 9.42 17.62
CA GLY A 101 -12.65 8.07 17.81
C GLY A 101 -12.44 7.13 16.62
N VAL A 102 -11.59 7.50 15.65
CA VAL A 102 -11.27 6.67 14.50
C VAL A 102 -10.52 5.39 14.91
N LYS A 103 -10.82 4.27 14.25
CA LYS A 103 -10.10 3.01 14.46
C LYS A 103 -8.68 3.12 13.91
N VAL A 104 -7.67 2.76 14.70
CA VAL A 104 -6.31 2.61 14.20
C VAL A 104 -6.18 1.29 13.44
N TRP A 105 -5.69 1.37 12.21
CA TRP A 105 -5.32 0.22 11.39
C TRP A 105 -3.80 0.07 11.42
N ASP A 106 -3.32 -1.07 11.87
CA ASP A 106 -1.90 -1.37 11.95
C ASP A 106 -1.50 -2.34 10.83
N SER A 107 -0.47 -1.96 10.08
CA SER A 107 0.11 -2.78 9.01
C SER A 107 1.10 -3.83 9.52
N SER A 108 1.44 -3.78 10.82
CA SER A 108 2.39 -4.70 11.42
C SER A 108 1.96 -6.16 11.19
N PRO A 109 2.89 -7.03 10.77
CA PRO A 109 2.58 -8.43 10.55
C PRO A 109 2.11 -9.06 11.86
N LEU A 110 0.98 -9.78 11.80
CA LEU A 110 0.50 -10.53 12.94
C LEU A 110 1.36 -11.78 13.11
N PHE A 111 2.19 -11.80 14.14
CA PHE A 111 3.02 -12.95 14.48
C PHE A 111 2.19 -14.02 15.20
N PHE A 112 1.37 -14.75 14.45
CA PHE A 112 0.73 -15.96 14.98
C PHE A 112 1.64 -17.16 14.76
N ARG A 113 1.84 -17.95 15.82
CA ARG A 113 2.41 -19.29 15.66
C ARG A 113 1.34 -20.18 15.06
N SER A 114 1.53 -20.54 13.80
CA SER A 114 0.66 -21.51 13.13
C SER A 114 0.81 -22.89 13.78
N THR A 115 -0.30 -23.59 13.98
CA THR A 115 -0.33 -25.01 14.39
C THR A 115 -0.29 -25.97 13.21
N VAL A 116 -0.20 -25.44 11.98
CA VAL A 116 -0.15 -26.23 10.75
C VAL A 116 1.15 -27.03 10.71
N SER A 117 1.06 -28.33 10.42
CA SER A 117 2.22 -29.20 10.28
C SER A 117 3.05 -28.85 9.05
N GLU A 118 4.34 -29.16 9.10
CA GLU A 118 5.25 -29.00 7.96
C GLU A 118 4.78 -29.78 6.73
N GLU A 119 4.18 -30.96 6.92
CA GLU A 119 3.59 -31.76 5.85
C GLU A 119 2.49 -31.01 5.10
N ILE A 120 1.55 -30.40 5.84
CA ILE A 120 0.47 -29.60 5.24
C ILE A 120 1.04 -28.37 4.54
N LEU A 121 2.04 -27.72 5.15
CA LEU A 121 2.70 -26.56 4.55
C LEU A 121 3.35 -26.93 3.20
N ASN A 122 4.11 -28.01 3.15
CA ASN A 122 4.77 -28.50 1.93
C ASN A 122 3.73 -28.87 0.86
N LYS A 123 2.65 -29.56 1.24
CA LYS A 123 1.56 -29.87 0.32
C LYS A 123 0.92 -28.61 -0.28
N ASN A 124 0.70 -27.58 0.54
CA ASN A 124 0.14 -26.32 0.09
C ASN A 124 1.11 -25.54 -0.82
N ILE A 125 2.41 -25.54 -0.49
CA ILE A 125 3.45 -24.92 -1.33
C ILE A 125 3.50 -25.59 -2.70
N GLU A 126 3.51 -26.92 -2.76
CA GLU A 126 3.47 -27.65 -4.03
C GLU A 126 2.18 -27.36 -4.81
N LYS A 127 1.04 -27.22 -4.11
CA LYS A 127 -0.20 -26.85 -4.79
C LYS A 127 -0.15 -25.43 -5.38
N ILE A 128 0.44 -24.47 -4.66
CA ILE A 128 0.67 -23.12 -5.17
C ILE A 128 1.60 -23.16 -6.39
N ARG A 129 2.68 -23.96 -6.34
CA ARG A 129 3.59 -24.15 -7.47
C ARG A 129 2.86 -24.69 -8.70
N GLU A 130 2.09 -25.78 -8.54
CA GLU A 130 1.30 -26.40 -9.61
C GLU A 130 0.33 -25.39 -10.24
N LEU A 131 -0.44 -24.67 -9.43
CA LEU A 131 -1.41 -23.69 -9.93
C LEU A 131 -0.72 -22.50 -10.62
N THR A 132 0.43 -22.05 -10.11
CA THR A 132 1.18 -20.94 -10.71
C THR A 132 1.78 -21.34 -12.04
N LEU A 133 2.31 -22.55 -12.18
CA LEU A 133 2.80 -23.06 -13.47
C LEU A 133 1.68 -23.32 -14.48
N LYS A 134 0.48 -23.65 -14.00
CA LYS A 134 -0.68 -23.91 -14.86
C LYS A 134 -1.35 -22.64 -15.39
N TYR A 135 -1.44 -21.59 -14.56
CA TYR A 135 -2.23 -20.39 -14.86
C TYR A 135 -1.42 -19.08 -14.87
N GLY A 136 -0.17 -19.10 -14.43
CA GLY A 136 0.70 -17.93 -14.43
C GLY A 136 1.31 -17.66 -15.80
N GLU A 137 1.79 -16.42 -15.99
CA GLU A 137 2.45 -16.00 -17.23
C GLU A 137 3.89 -16.49 -17.26
N MET A 138 4.19 -17.42 -18.17
CA MET A 138 5.51 -18.05 -18.31
C MET A 138 6.54 -17.12 -18.95
N GLU A 139 6.09 -16.12 -19.72
CA GLU A 139 6.95 -15.03 -20.17
C GLU A 139 7.23 -14.00 -19.06
N GLY A 140 6.50 -14.08 -17.94
CA GLY A 140 6.68 -13.28 -16.74
C GLY A 140 7.47 -14.01 -15.64
N ILE A 141 7.12 -13.78 -14.37
CA ILE A 141 7.88 -14.32 -13.23
C ILE A 141 7.50 -15.76 -12.84
N ALA A 142 6.46 -16.34 -13.45
CA ALA A 142 6.02 -17.70 -13.11
C ALA A 142 7.08 -18.76 -13.47
N SER A 143 7.87 -18.51 -14.51
CA SER A 143 9.00 -19.34 -14.94
C SER A 143 10.10 -19.49 -13.89
N ILE A 144 10.09 -18.72 -12.80
CA ILE A 144 11.02 -18.99 -11.68
C ILE A 144 10.75 -20.35 -11.04
N LEU A 145 9.50 -20.81 -11.09
CA LEU A 145 9.07 -22.04 -10.45
C LEU A 145 9.22 -23.28 -11.32
N ASP A 146 9.59 -23.15 -12.60
CA ASP A 146 9.61 -24.24 -13.57
C ASP A 146 10.86 -25.13 -13.49
N GLY A 147 11.86 -24.75 -12.69
CA GLY A 147 13.13 -25.48 -12.60
C GLY A 147 14.17 -25.06 -13.63
N ASP A 148 14.08 -23.84 -14.18
CA ASP A 148 14.99 -23.30 -15.19
C ASP A 148 14.75 -23.83 -16.61
N GLU A 149 13.51 -24.22 -16.92
CA GLU A 149 13.10 -24.70 -18.25
C GLU A 149 12.80 -23.56 -19.23
N VAL A 150 12.11 -22.50 -18.79
CA VAL A 150 11.83 -21.31 -19.60
C VAL A 150 12.73 -20.17 -19.15
N ASP A 151 13.41 -19.57 -20.13
CA ASP A 151 14.20 -18.36 -19.92
C ASP A 151 13.43 -17.11 -20.38
N ASN A 152 13.48 -16.03 -19.59
CA ASN A 152 12.90 -14.75 -19.95
C ASN A 152 13.57 -13.58 -19.19
N ASN A 153 13.35 -12.37 -19.69
CA ASN A 153 14.00 -11.16 -19.17
C ASN A 153 13.62 -10.87 -17.71
N TYR A 154 12.35 -11.07 -17.33
CA TYR A 154 11.89 -10.81 -15.96
C TYR A 154 12.53 -11.75 -14.95
N LYS A 155 12.56 -13.04 -15.26
CA LYS A 155 13.24 -14.07 -14.48
C LYS A 155 14.73 -13.75 -14.33
N ASN A 156 15.42 -13.48 -15.43
CA ASN A 156 16.85 -13.16 -15.41
C ASN A 156 17.15 -11.91 -14.58
N PHE A 157 16.26 -10.92 -14.64
CA PHE A 157 16.38 -9.70 -13.86
C PHE A 157 16.26 -9.97 -12.34
N ILE A 158 15.32 -10.82 -11.90
CA ILE A 158 14.98 -10.94 -10.47
C ILE A 158 15.52 -12.18 -9.76
N ILE A 159 15.88 -13.25 -10.48
CA ILE A 159 16.19 -14.57 -9.89
C ILE A 159 17.32 -14.49 -8.87
N ASN A 160 18.33 -13.68 -9.13
CA ASN A 160 19.45 -13.48 -8.20
C ASN A 160 19.02 -12.78 -6.91
N SER A 161 18.08 -11.82 -7.00
CA SER A 161 17.51 -11.14 -5.84
C SER A 161 16.63 -12.09 -5.03
N VAL A 162 15.82 -12.93 -5.69
CA VAL A 162 15.01 -13.97 -5.03
C VAL A 162 15.90 -14.99 -4.29
N LYS A 163 16.95 -15.51 -4.94
CA LYS A 163 17.91 -16.44 -4.31
C LYS A 163 18.62 -15.81 -3.10
N LYS A 164 19.04 -14.54 -3.21
CA LYS A 164 19.65 -13.80 -2.08
C LYS A 164 18.65 -13.58 -0.95
N LEU A 165 17.39 -13.26 -1.25
CA LEU A 165 16.36 -13.09 -0.24
C LEU A 165 16.11 -14.39 0.53
N ALA A 166 15.95 -15.52 -0.17
CA ALA A 166 15.78 -16.84 0.44
C ALA A 166 16.97 -17.21 1.33
N LYS A 167 18.20 -16.95 0.87
CA LYS A 167 19.42 -17.15 1.66
C LYS A 167 19.45 -16.25 2.90
N GLY A 168 19.13 -14.97 2.74
CA GLY A 168 19.08 -14.00 3.83
C GLY A 168 18.08 -14.42 4.92
N ILE A 169 16.88 -14.85 4.54
CA ILE A 169 15.87 -15.38 5.46
C ILE A 169 16.38 -16.62 6.19
N LYS A 170 16.95 -17.59 5.46
CA LYS A 170 17.47 -18.84 6.05
C LYS A 170 18.54 -18.60 7.12
N TYR A 171 19.39 -17.59 6.94
CA TYR A 171 20.51 -17.29 7.84
C TYR A 171 20.26 -16.07 8.75
N ASN A 172 19.05 -15.49 8.76
CA ASN A 172 18.72 -14.25 9.48
C ASN A 172 19.68 -13.08 9.17
N ASP A 173 20.17 -12.98 7.93
CA ASP A 173 21.05 -11.90 7.48
C ASP A 173 20.20 -10.70 7.02
N TYR A 174 19.89 -9.81 7.98
CA TYR A 174 19.08 -8.62 7.73
C TYR A 174 19.64 -7.69 6.65
N LYS A 175 20.96 -7.62 6.51
CA LYS A 175 21.59 -6.79 5.47
C LYS A 175 21.32 -7.39 4.09
N MET A 176 21.50 -8.71 3.94
CA MET A 176 21.18 -9.42 2.70
C MET A 176 19.69 -9.34 2.36
N ILE A 177 18.80 -9.51 3.35
CA ILE A 177 17.35 -9.37 3.19
C ILE A 177 17.02 -7.97 2.66
N THR A 178 17.58 -6.93 3.28
CA THR A 178 17.31 -5.53 2.92
C THR A 178 17.76 -5.23 1.48
N GLU A 179 18.99 -5.59 1.14
CA GLU A 179 19.54 -5.31 -0.20
C GLU A 179 18.86 -6.12 -1.31
N ALA A 180 18.49 -7.37 -1.04
CA ALA A 180 17.72 -8.18 -1.98
C ALA A 180 16.30 -7.64 -2.17
N SER A 181 15.62 -7.23 -1.10
CA SER A 181 14.24 -6.73 -1.14
C SER A 181 14.12 -5.43 -1.95
N LYS A 182 15.08 -4.51 -1.82
CA LYS A 182 15.11 -3.25 -2.61
C LYS A 182 15.01 -3.47 -4.12
N ARG A 183 15.55 -4.59 -4.62
CA ARG A 183 15.53 -4.95 -6.06
C ARG A 183 14.25 -5.65 -6.50
N LEU A 184 13.36 -5.97 -5.56
CA LEU A 184 12.08 -6.63 -5.81
C LEU A 184 10.89 -5.68 -5.64
N ILE A 185 11.11 -4.46 -5.14
CA ILE A 185 10.08 -3.42 -5.04
C ILE A 185 9.69 -3.00 -6.47
N GLY A 186 8.39 -2.86 -6.73
CA GLY A 186 7.86 -2.46 -8.05
C GLY A 186 7.49 -3.62 -8.98
N LEU A 187 7.61 -4.88 -8.54
CA LEU A 187 7.25 -6.06 -9.35
C LEU A 187 5.76 -6.45 -9.26
N GLY A 188 4.91 -5.57 -8.71
CA GLY A 188 3.48 -5.81 -8.58
C GLY A 188 2.69 -5.28 -9.78
N PRO A 189 1.53 -5.89 -10.12
CA PRO A 189 0.68 -5.39 -11.20
C PRO A 189 0.19 -3.96 -10.88
N GLY A 190 0.52 -3.00 -11.75
CA GLY A 190 -0.05 -1.65 -11.72
C GLY A 190 0.58 -0.63 -10.77
N LEU A 191 1.85 -0.80 -10.36
CA LEU A 191 2.59 0.22 -9.60
C LEU A 191 3.84 0.68 -10.36
N THR A 192 3.70 1.79 -11.10
CA THR A 192 4.80 2.45 -11.78
C THR A 192 5.85 3.03 -10.81
N PRO A 193 7.16 2.89 -11.09
CA PRO A 193 7.69 2.20 -12.26
C PRO A 193 7.65 0.69 -12.00
N ALA A 194 6.86 0.03 -12.83
CA ALA A 194 6.68 -1.40 -12.80
C ALA A 194 7.75 -1.96 -13.75
N ALA A 195 8.21 -3.20 -13.56
CA ALA A 195 9.29 -3.76 -14.39
C ALA A 195 8.94 -3.84 -15.89
N ASP A 196 7.68 -3.63 -16.24
CA ASP A 196 7.12 -3.36 -17.56
C ASP A 196 7.66 -2.08 -18.24
N ASP A 197 8.28 -1.17 -17.50
CA ASP A 197 8.98 0.01 -18.07
C ASP A 197 10.37 -0.33 -18.66
N PHE A 198 10.87 -1.56 -18.49
CA PHE A 198 12.10 -2.05 -19.12
C PHE A 198 11.85 -2.66 -20.52
N CYS A 199 10.98 -2.03 -21.31
CA CYS A 199 10.85 -2.30 -22.74
C CYS A 199 11.98 -1.64 -23.54
#